data_AF-A0A0C9SZZ0-F1
#
_entry.id   AF-A0A0C9SZZ0-F1
#
_cell.length_a   1.000
_cell.length_b   1.000
_cell.length_c   1.000
_cell.angle_alpha   90.00
_cell.angle_beta   90.00
_cell.angle_gamma   90.00
#
_symmetry.space_group_name_H-M   'P 1'
#
loop_
_entity.id
_entity.type
_entity.pdbx_description
1 polymer ?
#
loop_
_entity_poly.entity_id
_entity_poly.type
_entity_poly.pdbx_seq_one_letter_code
_entity_poly.pdbx_strand_id
1 'polypeptide(L)'
;VKLGSTQDPQSFRDLEESRKSDAAFTNFRLKLNDFLNILLPNSRIPLPGGKRIQLMAIDEIIEHRFLRVNFKSLVDWKLHTDYLRCSPSFYNAPRHDYVIVDSNNGPFFARLMLLFTCRDKDLGFWRTRAQPRSGSIFISCRSIIRGAMVVPDFDEAGDYLVVDGVDTDMFLRVGALRKKAGF
;
A
#
# COMPACT_ATOMS: atom_id res chain seq x y z
N VAL A 1 2.75 -3.44 12.65
CA VAL A 1 2.01 -3.99 11.50
C VAL A 1 2.15 -5.51 11.51
N LYS A 2 1.10 -6.26 11.18
CA LYS A 2 1.13 -7.72 11.03
C LYS A 2 0.42 -8.15 9.74
N LEU A 3 1.08 -8.97 8.92
CA LEU A 3 0.50 -9.57 7.72
C LEU A 3 -0.20 -10.89 8.07
N GLY A 4 -1.21 -11.26 7.29
CA GLY A 4 -1.92 -12.52 7.45
C GLY A 4 -2.69 -12.91 6.19
N SER A 5 -3.42 -14.04 6.27
CA SER A 5 -4.02 -14.67 5.09
C SER A 5 -2.98 -14.84 3.97
N THR A 6 -1.84 -15.43 4.36
CA THR A 6 -0.71 -15.74 3.48
C THR A 6 -1.15 -16.77 2.46
N GLN A 7 -0.86 -16.50 1.19
CA GLN A 7 -1.09 -17.42 0.08
C GLN A 7 0.18 -18.23 -0.20
N ASP A 8 0.06 -19.24 -1.05
CA ASP A 8 1.22 -19.99 -1.51
C ASP A 8 2.19 -19.09 -2.31
N PRO A 9 3.51 -19.33 -2.22
CA PRO A 9 4.49 -18.64 -3.05
C PRO A 9 4.18 -18.83 -4.53
N GLN A 10 4.38 -17.77 -5.32
CA GLN A 10 4.28 -17.81 -6.79
C GLN A 10 5.42 -17.03 -7.39
N SER A 11 5.77 -17.29 -8.65
CA SER A 11 6.81 -16.52 -9.33
C SER A 11 6.29 -15.15 -9.78
N PHE A 12 7.19 -14.18 -10.00
CA PHE A 12 6.80 -12.92 -10.62
C PHE A 12 6.18 -13.12 -12.01
N ARG A 13 6.65 -14.12 -12.77
CA ARG A 13 6.06 -14.47 -14.07
C ARG A 13 4.59 -14.86 -13.92
N ASP A 14 4.31 -15.79 -13.02
CA ASP A 14 2.94 -16.30 -12.81
C ASP A 14 2.00 -15.20 -12.29
N LEU A 15 2.51 -14.30 -11.44
CA LEU A 15 1.76 -13.14 -10.96
C LEU A 15 1.39 -12.18 -12.11
N GLU A 16 2.35 -11.84 -12.97
CA GLU A 16 2.13 -10.94 -14.11
C GLU A 16 1.20 -11.58 -15.16
N GLU A 17 1.32 -12.88 -15.39
CA GLU A 17 0.45 -13.62 -16.33
C GLU A 17 -0.99 -13.74 -15.80
N SER A 18 -1.16 -14.12 -14.53
CA SER A 18 -2.48 -14.27 -13.90
C SER A 18 -3.26 -12.95 -13.80
N ARG A 19 -2.55 -11.81 -13.76
CA ARG A 19 -3.13 -10.47 -13.66
C ARG A 19 -2.91 -9.60 -14.90
N LYS A 20 -2.67 -10.24 -16.06
CA LYS A 20 -2.33 -9.55 -17.32
C LYS A 20 -3.40 -8.55 -17.81
N SER A 21 -4.66 -8.73 -17.42
CA SER A 21 -5.75 -7.80 -17.73
C SER A 21 -5.75 -6.52 -16.90
N ASP A 22 -4.99 -6.48 -15.80
CA ASP A 22 -4.88 -5.31 -14.92
C ASP A 22 -3.58 -4.54 -15.20
N ALA A 23 -3.72 -3.30 -15.65
CA ALA A 23 -2.61 -2.42 -16.00
C ALA A 23 -1.64 -2.16 -14.83
N ALA A 24 -2.08 -2.31 -13.57
CA ALA A 24 -1.22 -2.19 -12.40
C ALA A 24 -0.10 -3.24 -12.39
N PHE A 25 -0.37 -4.43 -12.96
CA PHE A 25 0.54 -5.57 -12.98
C PHE A 25 1.41 -5.65 -14.24
N THR A 26 1.22 -4.72 -15.19
CA THR A 26 2.12 -4.61 -16.35
C THR A 26 3.53 -4.23 -15.89
N ASN A 27 4.52 -5.05 -16.25
CA ASN A 27 5.93 -4.89 -15.85
C ASN A 27 6.12 -4.76 -14.33
N PHE A 28 5.27 -5.42 -13.54
CA PHE A 28 5.26 -5.37 -12.08
C PHE A 28 6.65 -5.60 -11.48
N ARG A 29 7.36 -6.65 -11.94
CA ARG A 29 8.71 -7.00 -11.48
C ARG A 29 9.70 -5.88 -11.76
N LEU A 30 9.65 -5.27 -12.95
CA LEU A 30 10.56 -4.19 -13.33
C LEU A 30 10.30 -2.93 -12.50
N LYS A 31 9.01 -2.56 -12.34
CA LYS A 31 8.61 -1.44 -11.48
C LYS A 31 9.06 -1.65 -10.04
N LEU A 32 8.93 -2.87 -9.51
CA LEU A 32 9.37 -3.22 -8.17
C LEU A 32 10.89 -3.14 -8.06
N ASN A 33 11.62 -3.65 -9.06
CA ASN A 33 13.07 -3.61 -9.11
C ASN A 33 13.61 -2.18 -9.10
N ASP A 34 13.03 -1.31 -9.93
CA ASP A 34 13.39 0.12 -9.98
C ASP A 34 13.07 0.81 -8.66
N PHE A 35 11.89 0.53 -8.11
CA PHE A 35 11.49 1.03 -6.80
C PHE A 35 12.50 0.66 -5.72
N LEU A 36 12.88 -0.62 -5.58
CA LEU A 36 13.85 -1.06 -4.57
C LEU A 36 15.22 -0.40 -4.74
N ASN A 37 15.72 -0.31 -5.98
CA ASN A 37 17.01 0.30 -6.28
C ASN A 37 17.07 1.81 -6.02
N ILE A 38 15.94 2.52 -6.11
CA ILE A 38 15.84 3.94 -5.73
C ILE A 38 15.66 4.06 -4.21
N LEU A 39 14.86 3.18 -3.63
CA LEU A 39 14.41 3.26 -2.24
C LEU A 39 15.53 3.01 -1.24
N LEU A 40 16.30 1.94 -1.42
CA LEU A 40 17.30 1.50 -0.45
C LEU A 40 18.41 2.54 -0.26
N PRO A 41 19.05 3.06 -1.33
CA PRO A 41 20.09 4.08 -1.18
C PRO A 41 19.56 5.38 -0.56
N ASN A 42 18.38 5.85 -0.99
CA ASN A 42 17.76 7.06 -0.44
C ASN A 42 17.41 6.92 1.05
N SER A 43 17.15 5.69 1.48
CA SER A 43 16.84 5.36 2.86
C SER A 43 18.06 5.05 3.70
N ARG A 44 19.27 5.29 3.16
CA ARG A 44 20.56 4.96 3.80
C ARG A 44 20.69 3.49 4.17
N ILE A 45 20.01 2.61 3.42
CA ILE A 45 20.24 1.18 3.47
C ILE A 45 21.26 0.80 2.40
N PRO A 46 22.34 0.11 2.78
CA PRO A 46 23.28 -0.41 1.79
C PRO A 46 22.57 -1.48 0.94
N LEU A 47 22.75 -1.38 -0.37
CA LEU A 47 22.36 -2.45 -1.27
C LEU A 47 23.18 -3.72 -0.94
N PRO A 48 22.61 -4.93 -1.07
CA PRO A 48 23.35 -6.17 -0.84
C PRO A 48 24.62 -6.23 -1.71
N GLY A 49 25.79 -6.31 -1.07
CA GLY A 49 27.08 -6.30 -1.77
C GLY A 49 27.37 -5.02 -2.57
N GLY A 50 26.67 -3.91 -2.29
CA GLY A 50 26.79 -2.64 -3.01
C GLY A 50 26.27 -2.67 -4.45
N LYS A 51 25.61 -3.77 -4.86
CA LYS A 51 25.13 -3.97 -6.23
C LYS A 51 23.64 -3.67 -6.33
N ARG A 52 23.21 -3.21 -7.50
CA ARG A 52 21.78 -3.05 -7.78
C ARG A 52 21.05 -4.38 -7.64
N ILE A 53 19.89 -4.34 -7.00
CA ILE A 53 18.97 -5.48 -6.94
C ILE A 53 18.53 -5.82 -8.38
N GLN A 54 18.48 -7.11 -8.67
CA GLN A 54 18.02 -7.65 -9.94
C GLN A 54 17.02 -8.76 -9.66
N LEU A 55 15.74 -8.41 -9.66
CA LEU A 55 14.66 -9.38 -9.55
C LEU A 55 14.52 -10.16 -10.86
N MET A 56 14.53 -11.48 -10.78
CA MET A 56 14.32 -12.42 -11.89
C MET A 56 12.85 -12.83 -11.98
N ALA A 57 12.41 -13.24 -13.17
CA ALA A 57 11.03 -13.68 -13.39
C ALA A 57 10.66 -14.93 -12.56
N ILE A 58 11.66 -15.75 -12.24
CA ILE A 58 11.54 -16.97 -11.43
C ILE A 58 11.55 -16.69 -9.92
N ASP A 59 11.88 -15.47 -9.49
CA ASP A 59 11.93 -15.16 -8.07
C ASP A 59 10.51 -15.17 -7.48
N GLU A 60 10.42 -15.61 -6.23
CA GLU A 60 9.15 -15.81 -5.55
C GLU A 60 8.64 -14.55 -4.85
N ILE A 61 7.32 -14.39 -4.95
CA ILE A 61 6.52 -13.41 -4.24
C ILE A 61 5.40 -14.14 -3.49
N ILE A 62 5.17 -13.73 -2.25
CA ILE A 62 4.15 -14.30 -1.37
C ILE A 62 3.08 -13.25 -1.15
N GLU A 63 1.88 -13.50 -1.68
CA GLU A 63 0.71 -12.63 -1.47
C GLU A 63 0.17 -12.79 -0.04
N HIS A 64 -0.28 -11.68 0.53
CA HIS A 64 -1.05 -11.64 1.77
C HIS A 64 -2.39 -10.92 1.49
N ARG A 65 -3.48 -11.37 2.11
CA ARG A 65 -4.80 -10.74 1.92
C ARG A 65 -5.30 -9.96 3.12
N PHE A 66 -4.52 -9.94 4.20
CA PHE A 66 -4.87 -9.28 5.45
C PHE A 66 -3.70 -8.49 6.02
N LEU A 67 -4.02 -7.31 6.55
CA LEU A 67 -3.08 -6.38 7.15
C LEU A 67 -3.66 -5.80 8.44
N ARG A 68 -2.96 -6.01 9.56
CA ARG A 68 -3.24 -5.35 10.84
C ARG A 68 -2.32 -4.14 11.01
N VAL A 69 -2.90 -2.96 11.17
CA VAL A 69 -2.18 -1.70 11.42
C VAL A 69 -2.56 -1.18 12.80
N ASN A 70 -1.57 -0.91 13.64
CA ASN A 70 -1.81 -0.21 14.90
C ASN A 70 -1.50 1.27 14.69
N PHE A 71 -2.34 2.16 15.20
CA PHE A 71 -2.18 3.60 15.04
C PHE A 71 -2.46 4.33 16.35
N LYS A 72 -1.78 5.46 16.57
CA LYS A 72 -2.08 6.35 17.69
C LYS A 72 -3.19 7.29 17.26
N SER A 73 -4.32 7.24 17.96
CA SER A 73 -5.44 8.15 17.71
C SER A 73 -5.06 9.58 18.11
N LEU A 74 -5.49 10.55 17.32
CA LEU A 74 -5.34 11.98 17.57
C LEU A 74 -6.36 12.50 18.59
N VAL A 75 -7.38 11.70 18.92
CA VAL A 75 -8.45 12.07 19.85
C VAL A 75 -8.04 11.78 21.29
N ASP A 76 -7.63 10.54 21.55
CA ASP A 76 -7.38 10.03 22.91
C ASP A 76 -5.91 9.68 23.15
N TRP A 77 -5.05 9.81 22.12
CA TRP A 77 -3.64 9.44 22.16
C TRP A 77 -3.38 7.96 22.47
N LYS A 78 -4.41 7.11 22.42
CA LYS A 78 -4.31 5.67 22.66
C LYS A 78 -3.99 4.92 21.37
N LEU A 79 -3.48 3.71 21.55
CA LEU A 79 -3.17 2.80 20.45
C LEU A 79 -4.44 2.05 20.04
N HIS A 80 -4.88 2.26 18.80
CA HIS A 80 -6.00 1.57 18.16
C HIS A 80 -5.49 0.64 17.06
N THR A 81 -6.35 -0.23 16.55
CA THR A 81 -5.99 -1.23 15.52
C THR A 81 -7.01 -1.26 14.40
N ASP A 82 -6.55 -1.09 13.16
CA ASP A 82 -7.33 -1.33 11.95
C ASP A 82 -6.98 -2.70 11.34
N TYR A 83 -8.02 -3.39 10.86
CA TYR A 83 -7.95 -4.70 10.23
C TYR A 83 -8.35 -4.60 8.76
N LEU A 84 -7.34 -4.50 7.90
CA LEU A 84 -7.48 -4.19 6.48
C LEU A 84 -7.38 -5.45 5.63
N ARG A 85 -8.09 -5.43 4.48
CA ARG A 85 -8.14 -6.53 3.52
C ARG A 85 -7.83 -6.08 2.10
N CYS A 86 -7.20 -7.01 1.38
CA CYS A 86 -6.88 -6.91 -0.04
C CYS A 86 -7.16 -8.29 -0.66
N SER A 87 -8.43 -8.71 -0.63
CA SER A 87 -8.86 -10.06 -1.04
C SER A 87 -9.64 -9.99 -2.35
N PRO A 88 -9.24 -10.74 -3.40
CA PRO A 88 -9.97 -10.77 -4.67
C PRO A 88 -11.34 -11.46 -4.55
N SER A 89 -11.55 -12.28 -3.51
CA SER A 89 -12.85 -12.88 -3.20
C SER A 89 -13.06 -12.89 -1.69
N PHE A 90 -14.03 -12.11 -1.22
CA PHE A 90 -14.47 -12.00 0.16
C PHE A 90 -16.01 -12.00 0.14
N TYR A 91 -16.63 -13.11 0.53
CA TYR A 91 -18.07 -13.36 0.32
C TYR A 91 -18.50 -13.15 -1.15
N ASN A 92 -17.77 -13.76 -2.09
CA ASN A 92 -18.02 -13.71 -3.54
C ASN A 92 -17.87 -12.32 -4.19
N ALA A 93 -17.26 -11.35 -3.50
CA ALA A 93 -16.93 -10.04 -4.08
C ALA A 93 -15.48 -9.62 -3.73
N PRO A 94 -14.79 -8.88 -4.60
CA PRO A 94 -13.47 -8.34 -4.27
C PRO A 94 -13.56 -7.28 -3.18
N ARG A 95 -12.67 -7.35 -2.18
CA ARG A 95 -12.56 -6.37 -1.11
C ARG A 95 -11.15 -5.79 -1.04
N HIS A 96 -11.06 -4.50 -1.34
CA HIS A 96 -9.83 -3.72 -1.29
C HIS A 96 -10.07 -2.52 -0.37
N ASP A 97 -9.48 -2.56 0.81
CA ASP A 97 -9.64 -1.49 1.79
C ASP A 97 -8.73 -0.29 1.44
N TYR A 98 -9.15 0.90 1.85
CA TYR A 98 -8.41 2.15 1.66
C TYR A 98 -7.60 2.51 2.90
N VAL A 99 -6.54 3.28 2.71
CA VAL A 99 -5.54 3.60 3.73
C VAL A 99 -5.07 5.04 3.64
N ILE A 100 -4.65 5.60 4.78
CA ILE A 100 -3.91 6.86 4.83
C ILE A 100 -2.41 6.57 4.82
N VAL A 101 -1.70 7.27 3.94
CA VAL A 101 -0.29 7.03 3.63
C VAL A 101 0.55 8.30 3.87
N ASP A 102 1.19 8.45 5.03
CA ASP A 102 2.20 9.49 5.40
C ASP A 102 3.52 9.58 4.54
N SER A 103 3.53 10.30 3.43
CA SER A 103 4.75 10.46 2.62
C SER A 103 5.62 11.66 3.01
N ASN A 104 6.82 11.77 2.40
CA ASN A 104 7.66 12.98 2.49
C ASN A 104 6.93 14.25 2.03
N ASN A 105 5.91 14.12 1.17
CA ASN A 105 5.07 15.24 0.73
C ASN A 105 3.85 15.46 1.61
N GLY A 106 3.69 14.66 2.67
CA GLY A 106 2.51 14.61 3.52
C GLY A 106 1.66 13.36 3.29
N PRO A 107 0.62 13.19 4.13
CA PRO A 107 -0.27 12.06 4.03
C PRO A 107 -1.16 12.14 2.79
N PHE A 108 -1.48 11.00 2.20
CA PHE A 108 -2.44 10.89 1.09
C PHE A 108 -3.27 9.62 1.22
N PHE A 109 -4.42 9.55 0.55
CA PHE A 109 -5.26 8.34 0.53
C PHE A 109 -4.84 7.40 -0.59
N ALA A 110 -4.89 6.09 -0.33
CA ALA A 110 -4.60 5.06 -1.32
C ALA A 110 -5.51 3.85 -1.13
N ARG A 111 -5.67 3.06 -2.19
CA ARG A 111 -6.36 1.76 -2.15
C ARG A 111 -5.33 0.63 -2.18
N LEU A 112 -5.51 -0.39 -1.35
CA LEU A 112 -4.65 -1.58 -1.36
C LEU A 112 -4.98 -2.47 -2.57
N MET A 113 -4.01 -2.68 -3.47
CA MET A 113 -4.18 -3.50 -4.68
C MET A 113 -3.52 -4.89 -4.57
N LEU A 114 -2.38 -4.95 -3.89
CA LEU A 114 -1.68 -6.18 -3.54
C LEU A 114 -0.89 -5.94 -2.25
N LEU A 115 -0.96 -6.87 -1.30
CA LEU A 115 -0.01 -6.94 -0.18
C LEU A 115 0.86 -8.16 -0.40
N PHE A 116 2.17 -8.00 -0.29
CA PHE A 116 3.08 -9.09 -0.55
C PHE A 116 4.36 -8.97 0.27
N THR A 117 5.03 -10.10 0.41
CA THR A 117 6.45 -10.15 0.77
C THR A 117 7.17 -10.82 -0.38
N CYS A 118 8.32 -10.28 -0.77
CA CYS A 118 9.24 -10.98 -1.66
C CYS A 118 10.54 -11.15 -0.90
N ARG A 119 11.24 -12.26 -1.15
CA ARG A 119 12.45 -12.61 -0.43
C ARG A 119 13.61 -11.75 -0.95
N ASP A 120 13.77 -10.56 -0.39
CA ASP A 120 15.09 -9.92 -0.32
C ASP A 120 15.68 -10.28 1.04
N LYS A 121 16.91 -10.83 1.06
CA LYS A 121 17.48 -11.45 2.26
C LYS A 121 17.66 -10.48 3.44
N ASP A 122 17.64 -9.17 3.21
CA ASP A 122 18.22 -8.24 4.18
C ASP A 122 17.33 -7.06 4.63
N LEU A 123 16.31 -6.62 3.89
CA LEU A 123 15.94 -5.20 3.98
C LEU A 123 14.46 -4.96 4.29
N GLY A 124 14.07 -5.23 5.53
CA GLY A 124 12.80 -4.73 6.06
C GLY A 124 12.79 -3.20 6.19
N PHE A 125 12.25 -2.47 5.20
CA PHE A 125 11.34 -1.27 5.19
C PHE A 125 11.37 -0.57 3.80
N TRP A 126 10.46 0.36 3.40
CA TRP A 126 10.59 1.85 3.32
C TRP A 126 9.46 2.49 2.41
N ARG A 127 9.34 3.83 2.29
CA ARG A 127 8.17 4.53 1.67
C ARG A 127 8.48 5.57 0.55
N THR A 128 7.56 5.78 -0.44
CA THR A 128 7.54 6.90 -1.45
C THR A 128 6.12 7.40 -1.90
N ARG A 129 6.04 8.13 -3.05
CA ARG A 129 5.13 9.25 -3.49
C ARG A 129 4.21 8.87 -4.70
N ALA A 130 3.02 9.49 -4.84
CA ALA A 130 1.83 9.08 -5.67
C ALA A 130 1.80 9.42 -7.19
N GLN A 131 1.03 8.63 -7.99
CA GLN A 131 0.67 8.82 -9.43
C GLN A 131 -0.55 7.92 -9.90
N PRO A 132 -1.09 8.03 -11.15
CA PRO A 132 -2.37 7.47 -11.66
C PRO A 132 -2.49 5.93 -11.70
N ARG A 133 -3.60 5.36 -12.20
CA ARG A 133 -3.84 3.88 -12.25
C ARG A 133 -2.76 3.07 -13.00
N SER A 134 -2.19 3.61 -14.07
CA SER A 134 -0.98 3.06 -14.74
C SER A 134 0.32 3.31 -13.93
N GLY A 135 0.27 4.27 -13.01
CA GLY A 135 1.28 4.65 -12.02
C GLY A 135 0.99 4.12 -10.62
N SER A 136 0.36 2.95 -10.49
CA SER A 136 0.27 2.23 -9.22
C SER A 136 1.65 2.15 -8.58
N ILE A 137 1.76 2.56 -7.32
CA ILE A 137 3.03 2.66 -6.62
C ILE A 137 3.19 1.59 -5.56
N PHE A 138 4.45 1.25 -5.27
CA PHE A 138 4.79 0.47 -4.09
C PHE A 138 4.90 1.38 -2.87
N ILE A 139 4.29 0.95 -1.75
CA ILE A 139 4.41 1.60 -0.45
C ILE A 139 4.73 0.56 0.61
N SER A 140 5.54 0.92 1.61
CA SER A 140 5.72 0.06 2.79
C SER A 140 4.45 0.00 3.62
N CYS A 141 4.15 -1.15 4.21
CA CYS A 141 3.04 -1.26 5.14
C CYS A 141 3.25 -0.46 6.44
N ARG A 142 4.51 -0.23 6.87
CA ARG A 142 4.83 0.61 8.05
C ARG A 142 4.43 2.05 7.89
N SER A 143 4.29 2.40 6.64
CA SER A 143 3.97 3.71 6.22
C SER A 143 2.48 3.97 6.50
N ILE A 144 1.62 2.98 6.29
CA ILE A 144 0.18 3.13 6.49
C ILE A 144 -0.08 3.63 7.91
N ILE A 145 -0.68 4.81 8.01
CA ILE A 145 -1.05 5.40 9.28
C ILE A 145 -2.18 4.59 9.86
N ARG A 146 -3.26 4.44 9.09
CA ARG A 146 -4.47 3.71 9.45
C ARG A 146 -5.35 3.47 8.21
N GLY A 147 -6.43 2.71 8.36
CA GLY A 147 -7.47 2.53 7.34
C GLY A 147 -8.30 3.79 7.11
N ALA A 148 -8.92 3.89 5.95
CA ALA A 148 -9.86 4.94 5.60
C ALA A 148 -11.16 4.33 5.09
N MET A 149 -12.29 4.85 5.57
CA MET A 149 -13.59 4.56 4.98
C MET A 149 -13.87 5.60 3.92
N VAL A 150 -14.10 5.14 2.69
CA VAL A 150 -14.48 6.00 1.56
C VAL A 150 -15.69 5.39 0.87
N VAL A 151 -16.53 6.24 0.30
CA VAL A 151 -17.67 5.86 -0.54
C VAL A 151 -17.45 6.38 -1.95
N PRO A 152 -17.90 5.66 -3.00
CA PRO A 152 -17.86 6.22 -4.34
C PRO A 152 -18.67 7.51 -4.39
N ASP A 153 -18.17 8.48 -5.14
CA ASP A 153 -19.02 9.57 -5.60
C ASP A 153 -20.00 8.99 -6.63
N PHE A 154 -21.29 9.27 -6.44
CA PHE A 154 -22.33 8.79 -7.34
C PHE A 154 -22.51 9.70 -8.56
N ASP A 155 -22.02 10.93 -8.48
CA ASP A 155 -22.09 11.91 -9.57
C ASP A 155 -20.86 11.81 -10.49
N GLU A 156 -19.67 11.52 -9.93
CA GLU A 156 -18.41 11.46 -10.67
C GLU A 156 -17.74 10.08 -10.59
N ALA A 157 -17.74 9.35 -11.72
CA ALA A 157 -17.25 7.98 -11.79
C ALA A 157 -15.72 7.91 -11.57
N GLY A 158 -15.31 7.26 -10.49
CA GLY A 158 -13.90 7.07 -10.13
C GLY A 158 -13.43 7.98 -9.00
N ASP A 159 -14.28 8.94 -8.60
CA ASP A 159 -14.07 9.77 -7.44
C ASP A 159 -14.65 9.09 -6.18
N TYR A 160 -14.08 9.47 -5.04
CA TYR A 160 -14.43 8.88 -3.75
C TYR A 160 -14.47 9.96 -2.68
N LEU A 161 -15.47 9.88 -1.82
CA LEU A 161 -15.64 10.77 -0.67
C LEU A 161 -15.15 10.06 0.59
N VAL A 162 -14.33 10.75 1.37
CA VAL A 162 -13.87 10.25 2.67
C VAL A 162 -14.99 10.42 3.70
N VAL A 163 -15.37 9.34 4.37
CA VAL A 163 -16.35 9.37 5.45
C VAL A 163 -15.62 9.72 6.75
N ASP A 164 -15.71 10.99 7.17
CA ASP A 164 -15.01 11.51 8.35
C ASP A 164 -15.93 11.79 9.55
N GLY A 165 -17.25 11.90 9.34
CA GLY A 165 -18.21 12.20 10.42
C GLY A 165 -18.48 11.07 11.42
N VAL A 166 -18.14 9.82 11.09
CA VAL A 166 -18.38 8.64 11.96
C VAL A 166 -17.16 8.34 12.83
N ASP A 167 -15.98 8.81 12.42
CA ASP A 167 -14.71 8.53 13.08
C ASP A 167 -14.01 9.86 13.42
N THR A 168 -14.06 10.23 14.70
CA THR A 168 -13.49 11.50 15.18
C THR A 168 -11.98 11.61 14.92
N ASP A 169 -11.23 10.49 14.91
CA ASP A 169 -9.81 10.52 14.54
C ASP A 169 -9.64 10.76 13.04
N MET A 170 -10.51 10.19 12.20
CA MET A 170 -10.54 10.47 10.76
C MET A 170 -10.83 11.96 10.50
N PHE A 171 -11.83 12.54 11.18
CA PHE A 171 -12.15 13.97 11.10
C PHE A 171 -10.93 14.86 11.37
N LEU A 172 -10.17 14.57 12.45
CA LEU A 172 -8.96 15.33 12.77
C LEU A 172 -7.88 15.21 11.69
N ARG A 173 -7.69 14.03 11.11
CA ARG A 173 -6.70 13.79 10.05
C ARG A 173 -7.09 14.49 8.75
N VAL A 174 -8.35 14.38 8.34
CA VAL A 174 -8.88 15.07 7.16
C VAL A 174 -8.78 16.59 7.34
N GLY A 175 -9.12 17.10 8.52
CA GLY A 175 -8.94 18.52 8.85
C GLY A 175 -7.50 18.99 8.71
N ALA A 176 -6.53 18.20 9.17
CA ALA A 176 -5.11 18.51 9.00
C ALA A 176 -4.67 18.49 7.52
N LEU A 177 -5.17 17.52 6.74
CA LEU A 177 -4.91 17.43 5.30
C LEU A 177 -5.47 18.62 4.53
N ARG A 178 -6.71 19.03 4.83
CA ARG A 178 -7.37 20.20 4.23
C ARG A 178 -6.57 21.48 4.48
N LYS A 179 -6.19 21.72 5.73
CA LYS A 179 -5.34 22.86 6.11
C LYS A 179 -4.02 22.88 5.35
N LYS A 180 -3.37 21.72 5.18
CA LYS A 180 -2.12 21.61 4.42
C LYS A 180 -2.31 21.88 2.92
N ALA A 181 -3.48 21.55 2.38
CA ALA A 181 -3.85 21.81 0.99
C ALA A 181 -4.35 23.24 0.73
N GLY A 182 -4.42 24.10 1.76
CA GLY A 182 -4.83 25.50 1.64
C GLY A 182 -6.35 25.74 1.74
N PHE A 183 -7.09 24.78 2.30
CA PHE A 183 -8.52 24.90 2.61
C PHE A 183 -8.78 25.17 4.09
#